data_AF-A0A496B5C8-F1
#
_entry.id   AF-A0A496B5C8-F1
#
_cell.length_a   1.000
_cell.length_b   1.000
_cell.length_c   1.000
_cell.angle_alpha   90.00
_cell.angle_beta   90.00
_cell.angle_gamma   90.00
#
_symmetry.space_group_name_H-M   'P 1'
#
loop_
_entity.id
_entity.type
_entity.pdbx_description
1 polymer ?
#
loop_
_entity_poly.entity_id
_entity_poly.type
_entity_poly.pdbx_seq_one_letter_code
_entity_poly.pdbx_strand_id
1 'polypeptide(L)'
;MKGKIGIPKKQGLYNPAYEHDACGIGFIVNIKGEKSNTLVRQALDALVCLDHRGARGAEENTGDGAGVLMQVPHNFLQYACEDVGIELPDSKQYGVGMVFFTDTEDGELLQRCQQKLEEIVIEEGQTVLGWREV
;
A
#
# COMPACT_ATOMS: atom_id res chain seq x y z
N MET A 1 2.73 -2.13 41.89
CA MET A 1 1.30 -1.94 41.57
C MET A 1 1.10 -2.22 40.09
N LYS A 2 0.42 -3.31 39.73
CA LYS A 2 0.10 -3.63 38.33
C LYS A 2 -1.06 -2.72 37.90
N GLY A 3 -0.76 -1.65 37.16
CA GLY A 3 -1.80 -0.88 36.49
C GLY A 3 -2.50 -1.80 35.50
N LYS A 4 -3.79 -2.04 35.68
CA LYS A 4 -4.59 -2.78 34.72
C LYS A 4 -4.61 -1.96 33.42
N ILE A 5 -3.89 -2.41 32.40
CA ILE A 5 -4.05 -1.90 31.04
C ILE A 5 -5.44 -2.35 30.61
N GLY A 6 -6.38 -1.40 30.53
CA GLY A 6 -7.78 -1.66 30.20
C GLY A 6 -8.49 -0.34 29.90
N ILE A 7 -9.65 -0.44 29.25
CA ILE A 7 -10.48 0.70 28.83
C ILE A 7 -10.77 1.59 30.06
N PRO A 8 -10.61 2.93 29.96
CA PRO A 8 -10.85 3.85 31.07
C PRO A 8 -12.22 3.64 31.71
N LYS A 9 -12.38 3.97 33.00
CA LYS A 9 -13.71 3.96 33.63
C LYS A 9 -14.56 5.12 33.08
N LYS A 10 -15.88 4.93 33.09
CA LYS A 10 -16.85 5.98 32.73
C LYS A 10 -16.54 7.28 33.48
N GLN A 11 -16.31 8.38 32.76
CA GLN A 11 -15.97 9.68 33.33
C GLN A 11 -16.54 10.83 32.48
N GLY A 12 -17.28 11.76 33.09
CA GLY A 12 -17.97 12.80 32.32
C GLY A 12 -18.89 12.22 31.24
N LEU A 13 -18.75 12.70 30.00
CA LEU A 13 -19.50 12.20 28.83
C LEU A 13 -18.93 10.90 28.24
N TYR A 14 -17.73 10.48 28.66
CA TYR A 14 -17.12 9.25 28.18
C TYR A 14 -17.84 8.02 28.73
N ASN A 15 -18.35 7.15 27.85
CA ASN A 15 -18.95 5.86 28.21
C ASN A 15 -18.17 4.72 27.54
N PRO A 16 -17.49 3.84 28.32
CA PRO A 16 -16.71 2.72 27.79
C PRO A 16 -17.51 1.75 26.91
N ALA A 17 -18.84 1.74 27.04
CA ALA A 17 -19.72 0.94 26.20
C ALA A 17 -19.75 1.37 24.72
N TYR A 18 -19.26 2.57 24.41
CA TYR A 18 -19.18 3.11 23.04
C TYR A 18 -17.72 3.22 22.52
N GLU A 19 -16.75 2.68 23.25
CA GLU A 19 -15.36 2.61 22.80
C GLU A 19 -15.22 1.54 21.72
N HIS A 20 -14.85 1.95 20.51
CA HIS A 20 -14.65 1.04 19.37
C HIS A 20 -13.46 1.50 18.53
N ASP A 21 -12.61 0.56 18.12
CA ASP A 21 -11.54 0.84 17.18
C ASP A 21 -12.11 1.27 15.82
N ALA A 22 -11.59 2.37 15.28
CA ALA A 22 -12.10 2.96 14.05
C ALA A 22 -11.59 2.25 12.78
N CYS A 23 -10.57 1.39 12.80
CA CYS A 23 -10.01 0.85 11.54
C CYS A 23 -10.65 -0.46 11.05
N GLY A 24 -10.94 -0.54 9.75
CA GLY A 24 -11.39 -1.75 9.06
C GLY A 24 -10.27 -2.44 8.31
N ILE A 25 -10.18 -3.77 8.48
CA ILE A 25 -9.28 -4.63 7.72
C ILE A 25 -10.05 -5.85 7.22
N GLY A 26 -9.62 -6.40 6.09
CA GLY A 26 -10.19 -7.59 5.50
C GLY A 26 -9.23 -8.22 4.51
N PHE A 27 -9.53 -9.45 4.09
CA PHE A 27 -8.79 -10.13 3.04
C PHE A 27 -9.76 -10.93 2.17
N ILE A 28 -9.41 -11.11 0.91
CA ILE A 28 -10.15 -11.91 -0.05
C ILE A 28 -9.17 -12.87 -0.69
N VAL A 29 -9.57 -14.14 -0.79
CA VAL A 29 -8.71 -15.19 -1.34
C VAL A 29 -9.53 -16.10 -2.25
N ASN A 30 -8.95 -16.48 -3.37
CA ASN A 30 -9.43 -17.61 -4.14
C ASN A 30 -8.76 -18.88 -3.61
N ILE A 31 -9.53 -19.75 -2.94
CA ILE A 31 -9.02 -20.98 -2.31
C ILE A 31 -8.44 -21.98 -3.31
N LYS A 32 -8.79 -21.87 -4.60
CA LYS A 32 -8.22 -22.69 -5.68
C LYS A 32 -6.88 -22.14 -6.19
N GLY A 33 -6.48 -20.95 -5.74
CA GLY A 33 -5.24 -20.29 -6.16
C GLY A 33 -5.31 -19.65 -7.55
N GLU A 34 -6.49 -19.57 -8.17
CA GLU A 34 -6.65 -18.97 -9.50
C GLU A 34 -6.58 -17.44 -9.40
N LYS A 35 -5.67 -16.83 -10.18
CA LYS A 35 -5.52 -15.38 -10.26
C LYS A 35 -6.70 -14.77 -11.03
N SER A 36 -7.32 -13.73 -10.47
CA SER A 36 -8.40 -13.02 -11.17
C SER A 36 -8.46 -11.54 -10.74
N ASN A 37 -8.70 -10.66 -11.71
CA ASN A 37 -8.97 -9.24 -11.46
C ASN A 37 -10.26 -9.03 -10.63
N THR A 38 -11.17 -10.01 -10.62
CA THR A 38 -12.37 -9.97 -9.78
C THR A 38 -12.03 -9.80 -8.30
N LEU A 39 -10.95 -10.42 -7.80
CA LEU A 39 -10.55 -10.28 -6.40
C LEU A 39 -10.13 -8.84 -6.07
N VAL A 40 -9.45 -8.16 -6.99
CA VAL A 40 -9.07 -6.75 -6.84
C VAL A 40 -10.30 -5.87 -6.77
N ARG A 41 -11.29 -6.09 -7.67
CA ARG A 41 -12.56 -5.35 -7.66
C ARG A 41 -13.33 -5.54 -6.35
N GLN A 42 -13.43 -6.79 -5.88
CA GLN A 42 -14.08 -7.10 -4.61
C GLN A 42 -13.35 -6.47 -3.41
N ALA A 43 -12.02 -6.37 -3.45
CA ALA A 43 -11.25 -5.69 -2.41
C ALA A 43 -11.54 -4.18 -2.39
N LEU A 44 -11.67 -3.55 -3.56
CA LEU A 44 -12.07 -2.15 -3.68
C LEU A 44 -13.51 -1.93 -3.18
N ASP A 45 -14.45 -2.80 -3.55
CA ASP A 45 -15.83 -2.74 -3.05
C ASP A 45 -15.87 -2.86 -1.52
N ALA A 46 -15.07 -3.77 -0.95
CA ALA A 46 -14.95 -3.93 0.49
C ALA A 46 -14.41 -2.65 1.18
N LEU A 47 -13.43 -1.97 0.59
CA LEU A 47 -12.93 -0.68 1.11
C LEU A 47 -14.02 0.39 1.09
N VAL A 48 -14.83 0.46 0.03
CA VAL A 48 -15.99 1.37 -0.03
C VAL A 48 -17.00 1.05 1.07
N CYS A 49 -17.27 -0.23 1.34
CA CYS A 49 -18.14 -0.61 2.46
C CYS A 49 -17.57 -0.24 3.84
N LEU A 50 -16.24 -0.12 3.97
CA LEU A 50 -15.56 0.26 5.21
C LEU A 50 -15.40 1.77 5.40
N ASP A 51 -15.86 2.58 4.44
CA ASP A 51 -15.74 4.04 4.46
C ASP A 51 -16.37 4.69 5.71
N HIS A 52 -17.46 4.13 6.23
CA HIS A 52 -18.08 4.58 7.48
C HIS A 52 -17.20 4.42 8.74
N ARG A 53 -16.10 3.67 8.61
CA ARG A 53 -15.10 3.47 9.67
C ARG A 53 -13.85 4.32 9.43
N GLY A 54 -13.68 4.88 8.23
CA GLY A 54 -12.56 5.76 7.92
C GLY A 54 -12.66 7.06 8.70
N ALA A 55 -11.54 7.49 9.27
CA ALA A 55 -11.39 8.88 9.71
C ALA A 55 -11.31 9.79 8.47
N ARG A 56 -12.02 10.91 8.54
CA ARG A 56 -12.09 11.93 7.49
C ARG A 56 -11.53 13.23 8.02
N GLY A 57 -10.84 13.97 7.15
CA GLY A 57 -10.41 15.33 7.46
C GLY A 57 -11.58 16.31 7.44
N ALA A 58 -11.26 17.60 7.55
CA ALA A 58 -12.25 18.67 7.46
C ALA A 58 -12.79 18.87 6.03
N GLU A 59 -12.12 18.31 5.03
CA GLU A 59 -12.44 18.43 3.60
C GLU A 59 -12.99 17.11 3.05
N GLU A 60 -13.96 17.18 2.14
CA GLU A 60 -14.67 16.01 1.60
C GLU A 60 -13.76 15.02 0.84
N ASN A 61 -12.64 15.50 0.31
CA ASN A 61 -11.67 14.76 -0.49
C ASN A 61 -10.48 14.22 0.33
N THR A 62 -10.53 14.29 1.66
CA THR A 62 -9.43 13.87 2.54
C THR A 62 -9.82 12.69 3.42
N GLY A 63 -8.89 11.76 3.61
CA GLY A 63 -9.03 10.65 4.54
C GLY A 63 -7.66 10.19 5.05
N ASP A 64 -7.64 9.53 6.19
CA ASP A 64 -6.38 9.15 6.86
C ASP A 64 -5.59 8.08 6.09
N GLY A 65 -6.26 7.27 5.28
CA GLY A 65 -5.63 6.32 4.36
C GLY A 65 -6.46 5.07 4.08
N ALA A 66 -6.29 4.54 2.87
CA ALA A 66 -6.81 3.24 2.45
C ALA A 66 -5.80 2.57 1.52
N GLY A 67 -5.77 1.24 1.49
CA GLY A 67 -4.83 0.51 0.65
C GLY A 67 -5.19 -0.94 0.44
N VAL A 68 -4.68 -1.53 -0.64
CA VAL A 68 -4.80 -2.95 -0.98
C VAL A 68 -3.42 -3.52 -1.17
N LEU A 69 -3.09 -4.58 -0.43
CA LEU A 69 -1.92 -5.40 -0.69
C LEU A 69 -2.32 -6.57 -1.59
N MET A 70 -1.59 -6.78 -2.69
CA MET A 70 -1.84 -7.86 -3.63
C MET A 70 -0.54 -8.48 -4.15
N GLN A 71 -0.67 -9.65 -4.79
CA GLN A 71 0.45 -10.28 -5.48
C GLN A 71 0.93 -9.41 -6.65
N VAL A 72 2.22 -9.51 -7.00
CA VAL A 72 2.80 -8.85 -8.16
C VAL A 72 2.03 -9.22 -9.44
N PRO A 73 1.36 -8.25 -10.10
CA PRO A 73 0.49 -8.52 -11.24
C PRO A 73 1.32 -8.58 -12.53
N HIS A 74 2.03 -9.69 -12.73
CA HIS A 74 3.01 -9.86 -13.80
C HIS A 74 2.53 -9.40 -15.19
N ASN A 75 1.38 -9.87 -15.66
CA ASN A 75 0.86 -9.52 -16.98
C ASN A 75 0.57 -8.02 -17.13
N PHE A 76 0.11 -7.37 -16.06
CA PHE A 76 -0.10 -5.91 -16.07
C PHE A 76 1.24 -5.17 -16.11
N LEU A 77 2.23 -5.63 -15.32
CA LEU A 77 3.53 -4.99 -15.28
C LEU A 77 4.31 -5.18 -16.59
N GLN A 78 4.21 -6.33 -17.27
CA GLN A 78 4.81 -6.50 -18.59
C GLN A 78 4.30 -5.43 -19.57
N TYR A 79 2.97 -5.25 -19.63
CA TYR A 79 2.35 -4.21 -20.45
C TYR A 79 2.79 -2.80 -20.01
N ALA A 80 2.70 -2.49 -18.72
CA ALA A 80 2.99 -1.14 -18.21
C ALA A 80 4.49 -0.75 -18.27
N CYS A 81 5.39 -1.72 -18.31
CA CYS A 81 6.84 -1.51 -18.42
C CYS A 81 7.31 -1.39 -19.88
N GLU A 82 6.56 -1.94 -20.84
CA GLU A 82 6.84 -1.79 -22.27
C GLU A 82 6.87 -0.31 -22.69
N ASP A 83 5.90 0.48 -22.20
CA ASP A 83 5.78 1.92 -22.49
C ASP A 83 6.99 2.76 -22.03
N VAL A 84 7.74 2.28 -21.04
CA VAL A 84 8.92 2.96 -20.46
C VAL A 84 10.23 2.24 -20.79
N GLY A 85 10.21 1.28 -21.70
CA GLY A 85 11.41 0.58 -22.18
C GLY A 85 12.06 -0.36 -21.16
N ILE A 86 11.31 -0.84 -20.17
CA ILE A 86 11.79 -1.80 -19.18
C ILE A 86 11.38 -3.22 -19.61
N GLU A 87 12.37 -4.05 -19.94
CA GLU A 87 12.14 -5.47 -20.21
C GLU A 87 12.08 -6.27 -18.90
N LEU A 88 10.93 -6.89 -18.60
CA LEU A 88 10.75 -7.68 -17.39
C LEU A 88 11.08 -9.16 -17.63
N PRO A 89 11.88 -9.79 -16.75
CA PRO A 89 12.03 -11.25 -16.68
C PRO A 89 10.70 -11.97 -16.42
N ASP A 90 10.73 -13.31 -16.49
CA ASP A 90 9.56 -14.13 -16.18
C ASP A 90 9.06 -13.88 -14.75
N SER A 91 7.77 -14.17 -14.54
CA SER A 91 7.16 -14.05 -13.21
C SER A 91 8.01 -14.76 -12.14
N LYS A 92 8.22 -14.07 -11.01
CA LYS A 92 9.04 -14.49 -9.86
C LYS A 92 10.56 -14.42 -10.07
N GLN A 93 11.04 -13.91 -11.20
CA GLN A 93 12.47 -13.63 -11.43
C GLN A 93 12.84 -12.16 -11.22
N TYR A 94 11.91 -11.34 -10.76
CA TYR A 94 12.13 -9.92 -10.46
C TYR A 94 11.34 -9.48 -9.22
N GLY A 95 11.82 -8.41 -8.59
CA GLY A 95 11.15 -7.71 -7.50
C GLY A 95 10.51 -6.40 -7.97
N VAL A 96 9.54 -5.90 -7.21
CA VAL A 96 8.92 -4.59 -7.46
C VAL A 96 8.92 -3.81 -6.15
N GLY A 97 9.43 -2.59 -6.20
CA GLY A 97 9.33 -1.62 -5.11
C GLY A 97 8.34 -0.52 -5.45
N MET A 98 7.39 -0.23 -4.55
CA MET A 98 6.60 1.00 -4.57
C MET A 98 7.28 1.99 -3.63
N VAL A 99 7.80 3.09 -4.19
CA VAL A 99 8.60 4.06 -3.44
C VAL A 99 7.96 5.43 -3.55
N PHE A 100 7.83 6.13 -2.43
CA PHE A 100 7.38 7.52 -2.41
C PHE A 100 8.58 8.45 -2.26
N PHE A 101 8.74 9.35 -3.21
CA PHE A 101 9.71 10.43 -3.14
C PHE A 101 9.06 11.71 -2.64
N THR A 102 9.81 12.51 -1.89
CA THR A 102 9.42 13.88 -1.54
C THR A 102 9.77 14.80 -2.69
N ASP A 103 8.89 15.75 -3.02
CA ASP A 103 9.17 16.87 -3.93
C ASP A 103 9.72 16.44 -5.30
N THR A 104 8.86 15.85 -6.13
CA THR A 104 9.22 15.31 -7.46
C THR A 104 9.56 16.40 -8.48
N GLU A 105 9.37 17.68 -8.15
CA GLU A 105 9.76 18.81 -9.00
C GLU A 105 11.26 19.13 -8.90
N ASP A 106 11.92 18.74 -7.80
CA ASP A 106 13.38 18.79 -7.65
C ASP A 106 14.02 17.54 -8.27
N GLY A 107 14.33 17.64 -9.57
CA GLY A 107 14.94 16.56 -10.33
C GLY A 107 16.31 16.11 -9.81
N GLU A 108 17.11 17.01 -9.22
CA GLU A 108 18.41 16.67 -8.66
C GLU A 108 18.24 15.83 -7.38
N LEU A 109 17.31 16.23 -6.49
CA LEU A 109 17.00 15.47 -5.29
C LEU A 109 16.44 14.09 -5.63
N LEU A 110 15.49 14.02 -6.57
CA LEU A 110 14.90 12.76 -7.03
C LEU A 110 15.98 11.81 -7.55
N GLN A 111 16.85 12.29 -8.44
CA GLN A 111 17.92 11.48 -9.03
C GLN A 111 18.89 10.98 -7.97
N ARG A 112 19.26 11.82 -6.99
CA ARG A 112 20.13 11.40 -5.88
C ARG A 112 19.47 10.34 -5.00
N CYS A 113 18.18 10.45 -4.72
CA CYS A 113 17.44 9.45 -3.94
C CYS A 113 17.33 8.12 -4.70
N GLN A 114 17.04 8.16 -6.00
CA GLN A 114 17.04 6.97 -6.86
C GLN A 114 18.41 6.31 -6.86
N GLN A 115 19.48 7.06 -7.14
CA GLN A 115 20.85 6.56 -7.14
C GLN A 115 21.23 5.89 -5.81
N LYS A 116 20.83 6.47 -4.68
CA LYS A 116 21.10 5.86 -3.37
C LYS A 116 20.40 4.51 -3.19
N LEU A 117 19.18 4.37 -3.69
CA LEU A 117 18.46 3.10 -3.66
C LEU A 117 19.12 2.08 -4.60
N GLU A 118 19.52 2.50 -5.80
CA GLU A 118 20.22 1.64 -6.76
C GLU A 118 21.56 1.12 -6.21
N GLU A 119 22.33 1.97 -5.53
CA GLU A 119 23.57 1.57 -4.85
C GLU A 119 23.31 0.41 -3.88
N ILE A 120 22.27 0.52 -3.04
CA ILE A 120 21.92 -0.51 -2.06
C ILE A 120 21.47 -1.80 -2.78
N VAL A 121 20.69 -1.69 -3.84
CA VAL A 121 20.26 -2.86 -4.65
C VAL A 121 21.46 -3.60 -5.23
N ILE A 122 22.46 -2.86 -5.71
CA ILE A 122 23.70 -3.43 -6.26
C ILE A 122 24.56 -4.04 -5.14
N GLU A 123 24.68 -3.39 -3.98
CA GLU A 123 25.39 -3.90 -2.79
C GLU A 123 24.81 -5.24 -2.31
N GLU A 124 23.49 -5.42 -2.41
CA GLU A 124 22.78 -6.67 -2.10
C GLU A 124 22.82 -7.70 -3.25
N GLY A 125 23.64 -7.45 -4.29
CA GLY A 125 23.90 -8.38 -5.39
C GLY A 125 22.76 -8.50 -6.41
N GLN A 126 21.86 -7.52 -6.46
CA GLN A 126 20.77 -7.46 -7.43
C GLN A 126 21.09 -6.50 -8.58
N THR A 127 20.23 -6.49 -9.60
CA THR A 127 20.31 -5.54 -10.72
C THR A 127 19.05 -4.71 -10.79
N VAL A 128 19.21 -3.41 -10.98
CA VAL A 128 18.09 -2.48 -11.18
C VAL A 128 17.62 -2.58 -12.62
N LEU A 129 16.36 -2.97 -12.82
CA LEU A 129 15.76 -3.08 -14.16
C LEU A 129 15.30 -1.74 -14.71
N GLY A 130 14.92 -0.81 -13.83
CA GLY A 130 14.52 0.55 -14.18
C GLY A 130 13.49 1.13 -13.21
N TRP A 131 13.11 2.37 -13.48
CA TRP A 131 12.09 3.12 -12.73
C TRP A 131 10.88 3.37 -13.60
N ARG A 132 9.68 3.18 -13.03
CA ARG A 132 8.41 3.53 -13.66
C ARG A 132 7.67 4.51 -12.76
N GLU A 133 7.27 5.65 -13.31
CA GLU A 133 6.34 6.58 -12.68
C GLU A 133 4.92 5.98 -12.67
N VAL A 134 4.24 6.06 -11.53
CA VAL A 134 2.94 5.39 -11.28
C VAL A 134 1.78 6.33 -11.48
#